data_AF-A0A4V1UV25-F1
#
_entry.id   AF-A0A4V1UV25-F1
#
_cell.length_a   1.000
_cell.length_b   1.000
_cell.length_c   1.000
_cell.angle_alpha   90.00
_cell.angle_beta   90.00
_cell.angle_gamma   90.00
#
_symmetry.space_group_name_H-M   'P 1'
#
loop_
_entity.id
_entity.type
_entity.pdbx_description
1 polymer ?
#
loop_
_entity_poly.entity_id
_entity_poly.type
_entity_poly.pdbx_seq_one_letter_code
_entity_poly.pdbx_strand_id
1 'polypeptide(L)'
;MLQPWRIGKVIRITEETPSTRRFWIEIPELENFDFKPGQFVTLDLPIHEKPCKRWRSYSIASWPDGTNIFELIIVLLEGGLGTNYLFNEVSV
;
A
#
# COMPACT_ATOMS: atom_id res chain seq x y z
N MET A 1 -0.05 15.25 -11.99
CA MET A 1 -0.54 16.17 -10.94
C MET A 1 -0.52 15.40 -9.64
N LEU A 2 -0.01 16.00 -8.55
CA LEU A 2 0.04 15.34 -7.24
C LEU A 2 -1.39 15.18 -6.72
N GLN A 3 -1.76 13.97 -6.29
CA GLN A 3 -3.06 13.71 -5.65
C GLN A 3 -2.97 14.09 -4.15
N PRO A 4 -4.09 14.49 -3.52
CA PRO A 4 -4.11 14.69 -2.07
C PRO A 4 -3.85 13.37 -1.33
N TRP A 5 -3.38 13.48 -0.09
CA TRP A 5 -3.35 12.34 0.82
C TRP A 5 -4.79 11.87 1.10
N ARG A 6 -5.00 10.55 1.07
CA ARG A 6 -6.30 9.90 1.29
C ARG A 6 -6.13 8.75 2.27
N ILE A 7 -7.21 8.37 2.94
CA ILE A 7 -7.23 7.20 3.81
C ILE A 7 -7.38 5.95 2.95
N GLY A 8 -6.44 5.03 3.07
CA GLY A 8 -6.51 3.69 2.49
C GLY A 8 -6.85 2.66 3.57
N LYS A 9 -7.86 1.83 3.33
CA LYS A 9 -8.25 0.72 4.21
C LYS A 9 -7.76 -0.60 3.63
N VAL A 10 -6.96 -1.35 4.39
CA VAL A 10 -6.58 -2.70 4.01
C VAL A 10 -7.79 -3.62 4.19
N ILE A 11 -8.28 -4.22 3.11
CA ILE A 11 -9.48 -5.06 3.10
C ILE A 11 -9.18 -6.55 2.92
N ARG A 12 -7.96 -6.87 2.46
CA ARG A 12 -7.50 -8.25 2.29
C ARG A 12 -5.98 -8.27 2.35
N ILE A 13 -5.44 -9.33 2.93
CA ILE A 13 -4.02 -9.66 2.93
C ILE A 13 -3.89 -11.14 2.55
N THR A 14 -3.03 -11.43 1.58
CA THR A 14 -2.69 -12.81 1.18
C THR A 14 -1.19 -13.01 1.27
N GLU A 15 -0.77 -14.12 1.85
CA GLU A 15 0.62 -14.56 1.81
C GLU A 15 0.87 -15.33 0.51
N GLU A 16 1.66 -14.76 -0.38
CA GLU A 16 2.03 -15.38 -1.66
C GLU A 16 3.27 -16.27 -1.48
N THR A 17 4.21 -15.83 -0.63
CA THR A 17 5.40 -16.58 -0.19
C THR A 17 5.78 -16.18 1.23
N PRO A 18 6.68 -16.91 1.93
CA PRO A 18 7.10 -16.55 3.29
C PRO A 18 7.68 -15.13 3.41
N SER A 19 8.17 -14.56 2.30
CA SER A 19 8.73 -13.21 2.26
C SER A 19 7.91 -12.23 1.42
N THR A 20 6.76 -12.63 0.85
CA THR A 20 5.97 -11.78 -0.05
C THR A 20 4.50 -11.83 0.31
N ARG A 21 3.91 -10.65 0.55
CA ARG A 21 2.48 -10.51 0.84
C ARG A 21 1.83 -9.54 -0.13
N ARG A 22 0.58 -9.85 -0.47
CA ARG A 22 -0.28 -9.02 -1.30
C ARG A 22 -1.32 -8.35 -0.42
N PHE A 23 -1.47 -7.04 -0.60
CA PHE A 23 -2.38 -6.19 0.15
C PHE A 23 -3.39 -5.58 -0.80
N TRP A 24 -4.67 -5.68 -0.47
CA TRP A 24 -5.74 -4.95 -1.15
C TRP A 24 -6.12 -3.75 -0.31
N ILE A 25 -6.03 -2.57 -0.91
CA ILE A 25 -6.31 -1.31 -0.26
C ILE A 25 -7.47 -0.64 -0.98
N GLU A 26 -8.56 -0.43 -0.26
CA GLU A 26 -9.71 0.36 -0.68
C GLU A 26 -9.49 1.83 -0.30
N ILE A 27 -9.92 2.76 -1.15
CA ILE A 27 -9.99 4.19 -0.84
C ILE A 27 -11.46 4.58 -0.64
N PRO A 28 -11.99 4.59 0.60
CA PRO A 28 -13.43 4.76 0.85
C PRO A 28 -13.97 6.13 0.42
N GLU A 29 -13.08 7.12 0.29
CA GLU A 29 -13.42 8.49 -0.11
C GLU A 29 -13.72 8.63 -1.62
N LEU A 30 -13.43 7.60 -2.42
CA LEU A 30 -13.61 7.61 -3.86
C LEU A 30 -14.53 6.47 -4.30
N GLU A 31 -15.34 6.73 -5.33
CA GLU A 31 -16.05 5.66 -6.05
C GLU A 31 -15.07 4.85 -6.91
N ASN A 32 -14.14 5.53 -7.58
CA ASN A 32 -13.16 4.93 -8.47
C ASN A 32 -11.77 5.53 -8.22
N PHE A 33 -10.74 4.69 -8.29
CA PHE A 33 -9.34 5.10 -8.20
C PHE A 33 -8.65 4.96 -9.56
N ASP A 34 -8.58 6.07 -10.29
CA ASP A 34 -7.97 6.11 -11.62
C ASP A 34 -6.43 6.19 -11.54
N PHE A 35 -5.76 5.20 -12.12
CA PHE A 35 -4.30 5.20 -12.28
C PHE A 35 -3.90 4.54 -13.62
N LYS A 36 -2.69 4.86 -14.07
CA LYS A 36 -2.06 4.23 -15.23
C LYS A 36 -1.21 3.05 -14.77
N PRO A 37 -1.22 1.91 -15.50
CA PRO A 37 -0.32 0.79 -15.21
C PRO A 37 1.14 1.26 -15.15
N GLY A 38 1.87 0.80 -14.13
CA GLY A 38 3.25 1.20 -13.85
C GLY A 38 3.40 2.43 -12.94
N GLN A 39 2.31 3.04 -12.47
CA GLN A 39 2.37 4.05 -11.41
C GLN A 39 2.58 3.42 -10.02
N PHE A 40 3.00 4.26 -9.07
CA PHE A 40 3.19 3.91 -7.67
C PHE A 40 2.36 4.82 -6.76
N VAL A 41 2.08 4.33 -5.56
CA VAL A 41 1.50 5.11 -4.46
C VAL A 41 2.56 5.30 -3.38
N THR A 42 2.42 6.37 -2.59
CA THR A 42 3.23 6.57 -1.39
C THR A 42 2.34 6.39 -0.16
N LEU A 43 2.76 5.51 0.74
CA LEU A 43 2.09 5.25 2.01
C LEU A 43 2.78 6.05 3.12
N ASP A 44 1.98 6.62 4.02
CA ASP A 44 2.47 7.23 5.25
C ASP A 44 2.28 6.27 6.42
N LEU A 45 3.35 5.59 6.84
CA LEU A 45 3.30 4.53 7.84
C LEU A 45 3.68 5.04 9.24
N PRO A 46 3.05 4.57 10.34
CA PRO A 46 3.36 5.02 11.69
C PRO A 46 4.64 4.37 12.25
N ILE A 47 5.76 4.49 11.52
CA ILE A 47 7.05 3.83 11.81
C ILE A 47 8.12 4.78 12.34
N HIS A 48 7.85 6.09 12.37
CA HIS A 48 8.78 7.11 12.89
C HIS A 48 8.04 8.41 13.21
N GLU A 49 8.54 9.23 14.13
CA GLU A 49 8.02 10.57 14.43
C GLU A 49 8.13 11.60 13.28
N LYS A 50 9.10 11.43 12.36
CA LYS A 50 9.38 12.42 11.30
C LYS A 50 8.68 11.99 10.01
N PRO A 51 7.81 12.82 9.41
CA PRO A 51 7.04 12.45 8.20
C PRO A 51 7.90 11.92 7.05
N CYS A 52 9.04 12.56 6.77
CA CYS A 52 9.95 12.14 5.70
C CYS A 52 10.51 10.72 5.87
N LYS A 53 10.50 10.18 7.11
CA LYS A 53 10.96 8.81 7.40
C LYS A 53 9.83 7.79 7.41
N ARG A 54 8.57 8.23 7.42
CA ARG A 54 7.36 7.39 7.38
C ARG A 54 6.96 6.97 5.97
N TRP A 55 7.30 7.79 4.98
CA TRP A 55 6.84 7.61 3.61
C TRP A 55 7.54 6.46 2.90
N ARG A 56 6.76 5.55 2.31
CA ARG A 56 7.27 4.45 1.48
C ARG A 56 6.47 4.36 0.19
N SER A 57 7.17 4.31 -0.93
CA SER A 57 6.54 4.19 -2.25
C SER A 57 6.48 2.73 -2.68
N TYR A 58 5.32 2.31 -3.15
CA TYR A 58 5.07 0.96 -3.65
C TYR A 58 4.38 1.04 -5.02
N SER A 59 4.83 0.22 -5.95
CA SER A 59 4.23 0.13 -7.28
C SER A 59 2.86 -0.55 -7.17
N ILE A 60 1.88 -0.04 -7.92
CA ILE A 60 0.56 -0.66 -7.98
C ILE A 60 0.69 -1.95 -8.82
N ALA A 61 0.25 -3.07 -8.26
CA ALA A 61 0.36 -4.39 -8.86
C ALA A 61 -0.90 -4.81 -9.64
N SER A 62 -2.02 -4.14 -9.43
CA SER A 62 -3.28 -4.38 -10.16
C SER A 62 -3.39 -3.57 -11.45
N TRP A 63 -4.28 -4.01 -12.34
CA TRP A 63 -4.76 -3.18 -13.45
C TRP A 63 -5.88 -2.24 -12.94
N PRO A 64 -6.12 -1.09 -13.59
CA PRO A 64 -7.24 -0.22 -13.25
C PRO A 64 -8.54 -0.89 -13.69
N ASP A 65 -9.23 -1.53 -12.76
CA ASP A 65 -10.46 -2.29 -13.00
C ASP A 65 -11.73 -1.45 -12.88
N GLY A 66 -11.58 -0.13 -12.66
CA GLY A 66 -12.70 0.79 -12.45
C GLY A 66 -13.31 0.65 -11.06
N THR A 67 -12.55 0.20 -10.06
CA THR A 67 -12.94 0.25 -8.65
C THR A 67 -12.08 1.27 -7.89
N ASN A 68 -12.38 1.47 -6.61
CA ASN A 68 -11.54 2.22 -5.67
C ASN A 68 -10.53 1.34 -4.91
N ILE A 69 -10.33 0.10 -5.38
CA ILE A 69 -9.43 -0.88 -4.77
C ILE A 69 -8.20 -1.00 -5.65
N PHE A 70 -7.03 -0.97 -5.04
CA PHE A 70 -5.78 -1.29 -5.70
C PHE A 70 -4.98 -2.28 -4.88
N GLU A 71 -4.00 -2.89 -5.55
CA GLU A 71 -3.21 -3.96 -4.96
C GLU A 71 -1.74 -3.59 -4.88
N LEU A 72 -1.10 -4.01 -3.79
CA LEU A 72 0.34 -3.91 -3.60
C LEU A 72 0.91 -5.30 -3.33
N ILE A 73 2.00 -5.64 -4.01
CA ILE A 73 2.81 -6.83 -3.70
C ILE A 73 4.09 -6.34 -3.04
N ILE A 74 4.32 -6.75 -1.80
CA ILE A 74 5.38 -6.22 -0.97
C ILE A 74 6.25 -7.37 -0.49
N VAL A 75 7.55 -7.24 -0.72
CA VAL A 75 8.58 -8.16 -0.23
C VAL A 75 9.06 -7.69 1.13
N LEU A 76 9.16 -8.61 2.09
CA LEU A 76 9.74 -8.38 3.39
C LEU A 76 11.25 -8.14 3.26
N LEU A 77 11.65 -6.88 3.42
CA LEU A 77 13.05 -6.51 3.55
C LEU A 77 13.49 -6.65 5.01
N GLU A 78 14.52 -7.47 5.24
CA GLU A 78 15.17 -7.60 6.55
C GLU A 78 15.74 -6.23 6.99
N GLY A 79 15.41 -5.81 8.22
CA GLY A 79 15.75 -4.46 8.73
C GLY A 79 14.92 -3.31 8.15
N GLY A 80 14.02 -3.56 7.21
CA GLY A 80 13.15 -2.54 6.63
C GLY A 80 11.99 -2.16 7.56
N LEU A 81 11.98 -0.95 8.11
CA LEU A 81 10.93 -0.50 9.05
C LEU A 81 9.52 -0.55 8.45
N GLY A 82 9.36 -0.14 7.19
CA GLY A 82 8.05 -0.10 6.53
C GLY A 82 7.49 -1.49 6.22
N THR A 83 8.33 -2.37 5.65
CA THR A 83 7.93 -3.75 5.33
C THR A 83 7.66 -4.56 6.58
N ASN A 84 8.46 -4.40 7.65
CA ASN A 84 8.20 -5.05 8.93
C ASN A 84 6.86 -4.61 9.55
N TYR A 85 6.55 -3.31 9.54
CA TYR A 85 5.26 -2.82 10.03
C TYR A 85 4.08 -3.42 9.24
N LEU A 86 4.15 -3.41 7.91
CA LEU A 86 3.11 -3.97 7.04
C LEU A 86 2.91 -5.47 7.26
N PHE A 87 3.95 -6.21 7.64
CA PHE A 87 3.87 -7.66 7.86
C PHE A 87 3.44 -8.04 9.27
N ASN A 88 3.85 -7.28 10.30
CA ASN A 88 3.65 -7.71 11.69
C ASN A 88 2.50 -6.97 12.40
N GLU A 89 2.18 -5.75 11.98
CA GLU A 89 1.21 -4.89 12.70
C GLU A 89 -0.10 -4.70 11.94
N VAL A 90 -0.10 -4.90 10.62
CA VAL A 90 -1.30 -4.70 9.79
C VAL A 90 -2.12 -5.99 9.71
N SER A 91 -3.41 -5.86 10.00
CA SER A 91 -4.43 -6.91 9.93
C SER A 91 -5.73 -6.36 9.33
N VAL A 92 -6.65 -7.26 8.97
CA VAL A 92 -7.97 -6.95 8.39
C VAL A 92 -9.05 -7.12 9.43
#